data_AF-A0A946HJN8-F1
#
_entry.id   AF-A0A946HJN8-F1
#
_cell.length_a   1.000
_cell.length_b   1.000
_cell.length_c   1.000
_cell.angle_alpha   90.00
_cell.angle_beta   90.00
_cell.angle_gamma   90.00
#
_symmetry.space_group_name_H-M   'P 1'
#
loop_
_entity.id
_entity.type
_entity.pdbx_description
1 polymer ?
#
loop_
_entity_poly.entity_id
_entity_poly.type
_entity_poly.pdbx_seq_one_letter_code
_entity_poly.pdbx_strand_id
1 'polypeptide(L)'
;DEKYRFLVPGARIVDLGCAPGGWCQVATARVNAQGERRDKAVGTVLGIDLQEVEPIAGVELHQLDFLQEGAEAQVESWLGGAADVVMSDMAASSSGHKQTDHLRIIALCEAAAYFAFDVLAPGGTFVAKVLAGGAEGDLQKILKQQFTKVANIKPPASRADSSEKFVVATGFRGNVRNPEIQT
;
A
#
# COMPACT_ATOMS: atom_id res chain seq x y z
N ASP A 1 -0.20 11.94 1.07
CA ASP A 1 0.41 12.53 -0.13
C ASP A 1 0.93 13.96 0.06
N GLU A 2 0.17 14.94 0.56
CA GLU A 2 0.59 16.37 0.61
C GLU A 2 2.02 16.66 1.16
N LYS A 3 2.43 15.95 2.20
CA LYS A 3 3.76 16.09 2.83
C LYS A 3 4.87 15.31 2.12
N TYR A 4 4.56 14.15 1.55
CA TYR A 4 5.55 13.18 1.04
C TYR A 4 5.59 13.09 -0.48
N ARG A 5 4.54 13.56 -1.17
CA ARG A 5 4.39 13.67 -2.63
C ARG A 5 4.75 12.40 -3.37
N PHE A 6 4.19 11.28 -2.94
CA PHE A 6 4.44 9.97 -3.53
C PHE A 6 3.45 9.64 -4.66
N LEU A 7 2.30 10.30 -4.75
CA LEU A 7 1.38 10.17 -5.88
C LEU A 7 1.70 11.25 -6.91
N VAL A 8 2.47 10.88 -7.93
CA VAL A 8 2.89 11.78 -9.01
C VAL A 8 2.38 11.30 -10.37
N PRO A 9 2.17 12.21 -11.34
CA PRO A 9 1.75 11.81 -12.68
C PRO A 9 2.67 10.77 -13.30
N GLY A 10 2.11 9.72 -13.91
CA GLY A 10 2.88 8.62 -14.49
C GLY A 10 3.23 7.48 -13.54
N ALA A 11 2.99 7.63 -12.23
CA ALA A 11 3.29 6.58 -11.27
C ALA A 11 2.35 5.37 -11.41
N ARG A 12 2.89 4.18 -11.16
CA ARG A 12 2.17 2.91 -11.05
C ARG A 12 1.87 2.60 -9.58
N ILE A 13 0.59 2.51 -9.26
CA ILE A 13 0.09 2.39 -7.89
C ILE A 13 -0.61 1.05 -7.69
N VAL A 14 -0.30 0.37 -6.59
CA VAL A 14 -1.08 -0.76 -6.08
C VAL A 14 -1.78 -0.34 -4.79
N ASP A 15 -3.10 -0.51 -4.72
CA ASP A 15 -3.92 -0.28 -3.53
C ASP A 15 -4.45 -1.62 -2.98
N LEU A 16 -3.91 -2.06 -1.84
CA LEU A 16 -4.24 -3.34 -1.20
C LEU A 16 -5.36 -3.16 -0.17
N GLY A 17 -6.40 -3.98 -0.30
CA GLY A 17 -7.63 -3.85 0.47
C GLY A 17 -8.38 -2.59 0.07
N CYS A 18 -8.51 -2.38 -1.24
CA CYS A 18 -8.97 -1.11 -1.77
C CYS A 18 -10.46 -0.83 -1.54
N ALA A 19 -11.29 -1.80 -1.14
CA ALA A 19 -12.71 -1.59 -0.91
C ALA A 19 -12.94 -0.54 0.21
N PRO A 20 -13.86 0.45 0.03
CA PRO A 20 -14.80 0.61 -1.08
C PRO A 20 -14.28 1.45 -2.27
N GLY A 21 -12.99 1.81 -2.30
CA GLY A 21 -12.33 2.46 -3.45
C GLY A 21 -11.87 3.90 -3.23
N GLY A 22 -11.97 4.43 -2.01
CA GLY A 22 -11.68 5.84 -1.73
C GLY A 22 -10.23 6.24 -2.04
N TRP A 23 -9.25 5.37 -1.74
CA TRP A 23 -7.84 5.64 -2.03
C TRP A 23 -7.53 5.52 -3.53
N CYS A 24 -8.08 4.52 -4.22
CA CYS A 24 -8.07 4.44 -5.67
C CYS A 24 -8.55 5.74 -6.34
N GLN A 25 -9.70 6.29 -5.94
CA GLN A 25 -10.23 7.54 -6.50
C GLN A 25 -9.26 8.72 -6.35
N VAL A 26 -8.64 8.86 -5.17
CA VAL A 26 -7.63 9.89 -4.93
C VAL A 26 -6.40 9.64 -5.81
N ALA A 27 -5.92 8.40 -5.90
CA ALA A 27 -4.74 8.05 -6.69
C ALA A 27 -4.93 8.35 -8.18
N THR A 28 -6.07 7.97 -8.77
CA THR A 28 -6.40 8.19 -10.20
C THR A 28 -6.19 9.64 -10.63
N ALA A 29 -6.73 10.58 -9.86
CA ALA A 29 -6.58 12.00 -10.13
C ALA A 29 -5.11 12.44 -10.00
N ARG A 30 -4.41 11.99 -8.95
CA ARG A 30 -3.03 12.41 -8.65
C ARG A 30 -2.03 11.89 -9.68
N VAL A 31 -2.18 10.65 -10.13
CA VAL A 31 -1.27 10.01 -11.09
C VAL A 31 -1.66 10.24 -12.55
N ASN A 32 -2.74 10.99 -12.81
CA ASN A 32 -3.23 11.27 -14.16
C ASN A 32 -3.67 10.00 -14.92
N ALA A 33 -4.27 9.03 -14.23
CA ALA A 33 -4.58 7.72 -14.83
C ALA A 33 -5.60 7.79 -15.96
N GLN A 34 -6.46 8.82 -15.99
CA GLN A 34 -7.40 9.07 -17.08
C GLN A 34 -6.85 9.98 -18.20
N GLY A 35 -5.59 10.45 -18.07
CA GLY A 35 -4.96 11.30 -19.08
C GLY A 35 -5.57 12.69 -19.26
N GLU A 36 -6.31 13.21 -18.27
CA GLU A 36 -6.95 14.52 -18.33
C GLU A 36 -5.94 15.66 -18.46
N ARG A 37 -4.75 15.52 -17.85
CA ARG A 37 -3.64 16.47 -17.96
C ARG A 37 -2.73 16.06 -19.12
N ARG A 38 -2.93 16.69 -20.28
CA ARG A 38 -2.22 16.39 -21.55
C ARG A 38 -0.71 16.64 -21.51
N ASP A 39 -0.23 17.51 -20.62
CA ASP A 39 1.19 17.84 -20.45
C ASP A 39 1.92 16.91 -19.46
N LYS A 40 1.23 15.93 -18.89
CA LYS A 40 1.75 15.00 -17.88
C LYS A 40 1.66 13.56 -18.35
N ALA A 41 2.59 12.74 -17.86
CA ALA A 41 2.53 11.29 -18.05
C ALA A 41 1.25 10.71 -17.45
N VAL A 42 0.75 9.63 -18.05
CA VAL A 42 -0.41 8.87 -17.59
C VAL A 42 0.08 7.75 -16.68
N GLY A 43 -0.41 7.71 -15.44
CA GLY A 43 -0.10 6.65 -14.48
C GLY A 43 -1.11 5.51 -14.53
N THR A 44 -0.89 4.51 -13.68
CA THR A 44 -1.77 3.34 -13.55
C THR A 44 -2.16 3.18 -12.09
N VAL A 45 -3.43 2.84 -11.83
CA VAL A 45 -3.91 2.48 -10.50
C VAL A 45 -4.52 1.10 -10.57
N LEU A 46 -3.97 0.18 -9.78
CA LEU A 46 -4.44 -1.19 -9.63
C LEU A 46 -4.96 -1.39 -8.21
N GLY A 47 -6.26 -1.61 -8.06
CA GLY A 47 -6.88 -1.91 -6.77
C GLY A 47 -7.11 -3.40 -6.61
N ILE A 48 -6.75 -3.94 -5.44
CA ILE A 48 -6.90 -5.35 -5.10
C ILE A 48 -7.67 -5.46 -3.79
N ASP A 49 -8.67 -6.33 -3.75
CA ASP A 49 -9.42 -6.65 -2.54
C ASP A 49 -9.94 -8.09 -2.58
N LEU A 50 -10.30 -8.63 -1.41
CA LEU A 50 -11.03 -9.90 -1.34
C LEU A 50 -12.50 -9.75 -1.75
N GLN A 51 -13.04 -8.53 -1.65
CA GLN A 51 -14.39 -8.17 -2.05
C GLN A 51 -14.41 -7.59 -3.45
N GLU A 52 -15.54 -7.77 -4.14
CA GLU A 52 -15.79 -7.03 -5.38
C GLU A 52 -15.94 -5.53 -5.06
N VAL A 53 -15.29 -4.69 -5.87
CA VAL A 53 -15.35 -3.23 -5.75
C VAL A 53 -16.04 -2.67 -6.98
N GLU A 54 -17.00 -1.78 -6.77
CA GLU A 54 -17.70 -1.09 -7.86
C GLU A 54 -16.70 -0.42 -8.83
N PRO A 55 -16.93 -0.48 -10.16
CA PRO A 55 -15.99 0.08 -11.13
C PRO A 55 -15.67 1.55 -10.88
N ILE A 56 -14.37 1.87 -10.90
CA ILE A 56 -13.86 3.25 -10.77
C ILE A 56 -13.12 3.62 -12.05
N ALA A 57 -13.54 4.71 -12.69
CA ALA A 57 -12.90 5.15 -13.92
C ALA A 57 -11.40 5.41 -13.72
N GLY A 58 -10.57 4.88 -14.61
CA GLY A 58 -9.10 5.00 -14.54
C GLY A 58 -8.42 4.11 -13.50
N VAL A 59 -9.14 3.10 -12.98
CA VAL A 59 -8.61 2.09 -12.06
C VAL A 59 -8.87 0.72 -12.65
N GLU A 60 -7.85 -0.14 -12.63
CA GLU A 60 -8.01 -1.57 -12.86
C GLU A 60 -8.26 -2.25 -11.50
N LEU A 61 -9.35 -3.01 -11.39
CA LEU A 61 -9.80 -3.60 -10.12
C LEU A 61 -9.82 -5.13 -10.26
N HIS A 62 -9.21 -5.83 -9.30
CA HIS A 62 -9.21 -7.29 -9.24
C HIS A 62 -9.61 -7.80 -7.87
N GLN A 63 -10.48 -8.81 -7.87
CA GLN A 63 -10.77 -9.59 -6.69
C GLN A 63 -9.67 -10.65 -6.52
N LEU A 64 -8.78 -10.44 -5.56
CA LEU A 64 -7.58 -11.26 -5.38
C LEU A 64 -7.19 -11.30 -3.89
N ASP A 65 -6.91 -12.50 -3.38
CA ASP A 65 -6.15 -12.65 -2.14
C ASP A 65 -4.67 -12.44 -2.44
N PHE A 66 -4.12 -11.30 -2.02
CA PHE A 66 -2.70 -10.99 -2.28
C PHE A 66 -1.73 -11.87 -1.46
N LEU A 67 -2.24 -12.69 -0.53
CA LEU A 67 -1.45 -13.68 0.20
C LEU A 67 -1.29 -15.01 -0.55
N GLN A 68 -2.05 -15.22 -1.63
CA GLN A 68 -1.95 -16.47 -2.39
C GLN A 68 -0.65 -16.53 -3.18
N GLU A 69 -0.15 -17.74 -3.42
CA GLU A 69 1.05 -17.97 -4.21
C GLU A 69 0.90 -17.38 -5.63
N GLY A 70 1.91 -16.61 -6.06
CA GLY A 70 1.95 -15.98 -7.38
C GLY A 70 1.06 -14.74 -7.51
N ALA A 71 0.49 -14.21 -6.42
CA ALA A 71 -0.22 -12.94 -6.44
C ALA A 71 0.66 -11.79 -6.93
N GLU A 72 1.91 -11.73 -6.46
CA GLU A 72 2.90 -10.73 -6.83
C GLU A 72 3.18 -10.73 -8.34
N ALA A 73 3.33 -11.91 -8.94
CA ALA A 73 3.56 -12.04 -10.38
C ALA A 73 2.33 -11.64 -11.21
N GLN A 74 1.12 -11.96 -10.74
CA GLN A 74 -0.13 -11.51 -11.37
C GLN A 74 -0.24 -9.98 -11.33
N VAL A 75 0.05 -9.38 -10.19
CA VAL A 75 0.00 -7.93 -9.98
C VAL A 75 1.03 -7.20 -10.84
N GLU A 76 2.28 -7.67 -10.91
CA GLU A 76 3.29 -7.10 -11.80
C GLU A 76 2.87 -7.21 -13.28
N SER A 77 2.24 -8.32 -13.66
CA SER A 77 1.73 -8.51 -15.03
C SER A 77 0.64 -7.50 -15.39
N TRP A 78 -0.37 -7.33 -14.53
CA TRP A 78 -1.44 -6.34 -14.73
C TRP A 78 -0.90 -4.91 -14.74
N LEU A 79 0.05 -4.60 -13.85
CA LEU A 79 0.62 -3.26 -13.73
C LEU A 79 1.60 -2.92 -14.87
N GLY A 80 2.05 -3.91 -15.64
CA GLY A 80 3.08 -3.75 -16.67
C GLY A 80 4.49 -3.54 -16.09
N GLY A 81 4.78 -4.13 -14.93
CA GLY A 81 6.06 -4.10 -14.22
C GLY A 81 5.93 -3.66 -12.76
N ALA A 82 7.07 -3.46 -12.09
CA ALA A 82 7.14 -3.14 -10.67
C ALA A 82 6.39 -1.85 -10.26
N ALA A 83 5.78 -1.80 -9.08
CA ALA A 83 5.06 -0.64 -8.58
C ALA A 83 5.99 0.50 -8.13
N ASP A 84 5.57 1.75 -8.30
CA ASP A 84 6.23 2.91 -7.71
C ASP A 84 5.73 3.17 -6.28
N VAL A 85 4.46 2.84 -6.04
CA VAL A 85 3.81 2.95 -4.72
C VAL A 85 2.94 1.73 -4.46
N VAL A 86 3.09 1.16 -3.27
CA VAL A 86 2.12 0.23 -2.69
C VAL A 86 1.48 0.91 -1.49
N MET A 87 0.16 0.96 -1.47
CA MET A 87 -0.60 1.54 -0.39
C MET A 87 -1.63 0.56 0.15
N SER A 88 -1.96 0.66 1.44
CA SER A 88 -3.00 -0.16 2.05
C SER A 88 -3.75 0.58 3.15
N ASP A 89 -5.07 0.59 3.02
CA ASP A 89 -5.99 1.04 4.07
C ASP A 89 -6.72 -0.14 4.74
N MET A 90 -6.17 -1.36 4.62
CA MET A 90 -6.75 -2.55 5.23
C MET A 90 -6.99 -2.37 6.74
N ALA A 91 -8.13 -2.86 7.18
CA ALA A 91 -8.46 -2.97 8.60
C ALA A 91 -9.18 -4.31 8.83
N ALA A 92 -8.83 -4.99 9.92
CA ALA A 92 -9.58 -6.16 10.35
C ALA A 92 -10.88 -5.73 11.05
N SER A 93 -11.96 -6.48 10.85
CA SER A 93 -13.19 -6.32 11.63
C SER A 93 -12.90 -6.44 13.13
N SER A 94 -13.42 -5.47 13.90
CA SER A 94 -13.26 -5.45 15.36
C SER A 94 -13.95 -6.66 15.98
N SER A 95 -13.18 -7.45 16.76
CA SER A 95 -13.73 -8.51 17.60
C SER A 95 -14.20 -8.00 18.96
N GLY A 96 -13.95 -6.72 19.27
CA GLY A 96 -14.17 -6.12 20.59
C GLY A 96 -13.05 -6.39 21.59
N HIS A 97 -12.09 -7.27 21.24
CA HIS A 97 -10.94 -7.60 22.08
C HIS A 97 -9.71 -6.82 21.60
N LYS A 98 -9.40 -5.71 22.27
CA LYS A 98 -8.35 -4.76 21.86
C LYS A 98 -7.01 -5.41 21.49
N GLN A 99 -6.57 -6.41 22.27
CA GLN A 99 -5.29 -7.09 22.02
C GLN A 99 -5.33 -7.93 20.74
N THR A 100 -6.39 -8.71 20.54
CA THR A 100 -6.58 -9.53 19.33
C THR A 100 -6.72 -8.65 18.09
N ASP A 101 -7.49 -7.58 18.19
CA ASP A 101 -7.68 -6.64 17.08
C ASP A 101 -6.37 -5.96 16.71
N HIS A 102 -5.57 -5.57 17.71
CA HIS A 102 -4.24 -5.01 17.50
C HIS A 102 -3.31 -5.99 16.76
N LEU A 103 -3.26 -7.26 17.18
CA LEU A 103 -2.44 -8.29 16.51
C LEU A 103 -2.87 -8.52 15.06
N ARG A 104 -4.18 -8.53 14.77
CA ARG A 104 -4.70 -8.71 13.40
C ARG A 104 -4.29 -7.57 12.47
N ILE A 105 -4.29 -6.34 12.96
CA ILE A 105 -3.89 -5.19 12.16
C ILE A 105 -2.38 -5.20 11.90
N ILE A 106 -1.58 -5.57 12.91
CA ILE A 106 -0.13 -5.74 12.71
C ILE A 106 0.13 -6.79 11.63
N ALA A 107 -0.51 -7.96 11.73
CA ALA A 107 -0.34 -9.04 10.75
C ALA A 107 -0.73 -8.60 9.32
N LEU A 108 -1.82 -7.84 9.16
CA LEU A 108 -2.21 -7.28 7.86
C LEU A 108 -1.19 -6.27 7.33
N CYS A 109 -0.64 -5.40 8.19
CA CYS A 109 0.38 -4.44 7.79
C CYS A 109 1.70 -5.13 7.41
N GLU A 110 2.08 -6.17 8.13
CA GLU A 110 3.26 -6.99 7.83
C GLU A 110 3.09 -7.70 6.49
N ALA A 111 1.95 -8.36 6.27
CA ALA A 111 1.60 -8.97 4.99
C ALA A 111 1.70 -7.97 3.83
N ALA A 112 1.09 -6.79 3.98
CA ALA A 112 1.16 -5.74 2.96
C ALA A 112 2.59 -5.24 2.73
N ALA A 113 3.42 -5.15 3.78
CA ALA A 113 4.81 -4.75 3.65
C ALA A 113 5.64 -5.80 2.90
N TYR A 114 5.48 -7.09 3.22
CA TYR A 114 6.17 -8.17 2.51
C TYR A 114 5.78 -8.21 1.03
N PHE A 115 4.48 -8.15 0.72
CA PHE A 115 4.01 -8.03 -0.65
C PHE A 115 4.63 -6.82 -1.37
N ALA A 116 4.72 -5.68 -0.68
CA ALA A 116 5.37 -4.50 -1.24
C ALA A 116 6.86 -4.71 -1.54
N PHE A 117 7.58 -5.55 -0.80
CA PHE A 117 8.99 -5.83 -1.09
C PHE A 117 9.16 -6.61 -2.38
N ASP A 118 8.18 -7.44 -2.73
CA ASP A 118 8.22 -8.25 -3.95
C ASP A 118 7.89 -7.43 -5.19
N VAL A 119 6.95 -6.48 -5.09
CA VAL A 119 6.46 -5.73 -6.25
C VAL A 119 7.04 -4.31 -6.41
N LEU A 120 7.65 -3.72 -5.38
CA LEU A 120 8.13 -2.33 -5.49
C LEU A 120 9.41 -2.22 -6.33
N ALA A 121 9.44 -1.20 -7.18
CA ALA A 121 10.66 -0.75 -7.83
C ALA A 121 11.62 -0.14 -6.80
N PRO A 122 12.96 -0.25 -7.00
CA PRO A 122 13.93 0.50 -6.21
C PRO A 122 13.60 2.00 -6.20
N GLY A 123 13.64 2.62 -5.02
CA GLY A 123 13.20 3.99 -4.80
C GLY A 123 11.71 4.14 -4.43
N GLY A 124 10.92 3.07 -4.57
CA GLY A 124 9.48 3.06 -4.34
C GLY A 124 9.05 3.39 -2.91
N THR A 125 7.74 3.56 -2.75
CA THR A 125 7.10 3.98 -1.49
C THR A 125 6.06 2.96 -1.02
N PHE A 126 6.09 2.64 0.27
CA PHE A 126 5.06 1.89 0.95
C PHE A 126 4.31 2.78 1.95
N VAL A 127 2.98 2.74 1.93
CA VAL A 127 2.12 3.45 2.88
C VAL A 127 1.05 2.51 3.41
N ALA A 128 0.93 2.37 4.73
CA ALA A 128 -0.13 1.55 5.31
C ALA A 128 -0.75 2.20 6.53
N LYS A 129 -2.07 2.02 6.70
CA LYS A 129 -2.76 2.35 7.94
C LYS A 129 -2.27 1.44 9.07
N VAL A 130 -1.96 2.04 10.20
CA VAL A 130 -1.56 1.38 11.44
C VAL A 130 -2.42 1.93 12.59
N LEU A 131 -2.84 1.08 13.53
CA LEU A 131 -3.59 1.55 14.71
C LEU A 131 -2.67 1.89 15.88
N ALA A 132 -3.26 2.23 17.04
CA ALA A 132 -2.56 2.71 18.23
C ALA A 132 -1.24 1.97 18.50
N GLY A 133 -0.16 2.76 18.58
CA GLY A 133 1.23 2.29 18.58
C GLY A 133 1.98 2.74 17.32
N GLY A 134 1.36 2.58 16.14
CA GLY A 134 2.02 2.77 14.84
C GLY A 134 2.70 1.48 14.37
N ALA A 135 3.59 1.55 13.38
CA ALA A 135 4.50 0.44 13.14
C ALA A 135 5.48 0.38 14.32
N GLU A 136 5.32 -0.63 15.17
CA GLU A 136 6.15 -0.91 16.35
C GLU A 136 6.87 -2.25 16.18
N GLY A 137 7.87 -2.50 17.03
CA GLY A 137 8.58 -3.78 17.07
C GLY A 137 9.25 -4.15 15.75
N ASP A 138 9.01 -5.38 15.30
CA ASP A 138 9.70 -6.01 14.18
C ASP A 138 9.32 -5.38 12.83
N LEU A 139 8.06 -4.98 12.63
CA LEU A 139 7.63 -4.28 11.41
C LEU A 139 8.42 -2.97 11.19
N GLN A 140 8.63 -2.18 12.25
CA GLN A 140 9.42 -0.95 12.10
C GLN A 140 10.89 -1.24 11.77
N LYS A 141 11.44 -2.31 12.35
CA LYS A 141 12.82 -2.74 12.12
C LYS A 141 13.02 -3.18 10.66
N ILE A 142 12.14 -4.05 10.15
CA ILE A 142 12.25 -4.54 8.77
C ILE A 142 12.03 -3.42 7.75
N LEU A 143 11.07 -2.51 7.99
CA LEU A 143 10.88 -1.35 7.12
C LEU A 143 12.13 -0.45 7.11
N LYS A 144 12.81 -0.25 8.25
CA LYS A 144 14.05 0.54 8.29
C LYS A 144 15.22 -0.15 7.58
N GLN A 145 15.22 -1.47 7.49
CA GLN A 145 16.19 -2.24 6.72
C GLN A 145 15.91 -2.17 5.21
N GLN A 146 14.63 -2.16 4.83
CA GLN A 146 14.22 -2.16 3.42
C GLN A 146 14.08 -0.76 2.81
N PHE A 147 13.86 0.30 3.60
CA PHE A 147 13.64 1.66 3.10
C PHE A 147 14.61 2.69 3.66
N THR A 148 14.90 3.70 2.84
CA THR A 148 15.76 4.84 3.20
C THR A 148 15.20 5.64 4.36
N LYS A 149 13.88 5.83 4.42
CA LYS A 149 13.20 6.59 5.47
C LYS A 149 11.91 5.91 5.85
N VAL A 150 11.62 5.86 7.15
CA VAL A 150 10.36 5.33 7.72
C VAL A 150 9.83 6.32 8.74
N ALA A 151 8.56 6.68 8.62
CA ALA A 151 7.90 7.61 9.52
C ALA A 151 6.49 7.15 9.89
N ASN A 152 6.14 7.25 11.18
CA ASN A 152 4.77 7.12 11.66
C ASN A 152 4.10 8.50 11.64
N ILE A 153 2.92 8.61 11.03
CA ILE A 153 2.23 9.87 10.75
C ILE A 153 0.80 9.78 11.26
N LYS A 154 0.41 10.73 12.10
CA LYS A 154 -1.00 11.01 12.37
C LYS A 154 -1.46 12.09 11.38
N PRO A 155 -2.47 11.83 10.54
CA PRO A 155 -2.97 12.84 9.62
C PRO A 155 -3.51 14.06 10.36
N PRO A 156 -3.36 15.28 9.83
CA PRO A 156 -3.95 16.49 10.42
C PRO A 156 -5.48 16.42 10.54
N ALA A 157 -6.13 15.70 9.62
CA ALA A 157 -7.58 15.51 9.59
C ALA A 157 -8.09 14.48 10.61
N SER A 158 -7.20 13.66 11.20
CA SER A 158 -7.60 12.66 12.18
C SER A 158 -7.89 13.34 13.52
N ARG A 159 -9.05 13.03 14.12
CA ARG A 159 -9.44 13.56 15.43
C ARG A 159 -8.41 13.22 16.51
N ALA A 160 -8.31 14.04 17.54
CA ALA A 160 -7.33 13.86 18.62
C ALA A 160 -7.46 12.49 19.30
N ASP A 161 -8.70 12.01 19.46
CA ASP A 161 -9.08 10.72 20.05
C ASP A 161 -9.01 9.52 19.08
N SER A 162 -8.76 9.75 17.79
CA SER A 162 -8.55 8.66 16.83
C SER A 162 -7.21 7.96 17.07
N SER A 163 -7.24 6.64 17.07
CA SER A 163 -6.06 5.78 17.10
C SER A 163 -5.37 5.64 15.74
N GLU A 164 -5.95 6.22 14.68
CA GLU A 164 -5.46 6.09 13.32
C GLU A 164 -4.12 6.80 13.10
N LYS A 165 -3.16 6.04 12.59
CA LYS A 165 -1.84 6.48 12.16
C LYS A 165 -1.53 5.79 10.84
N PHE A 166 -0.50 6.27 10.16
CA PHE A 166 0.03 5.68 8.94
C PHE A 166 1.52 5.50 9.07
N VAL A 167 2.04 4.37 8.61
CA VAL A 167 3.48 4.24 8.33
C VAL A 167 3.71 4.68 6.89
N VAL A 168 4.73 5.52 6.69
CA VAL A 168 5.18 5.96 5.38
C VAL A 168 6.66 5.58 5.27
N ALA A 169 6.96 4.64 4.38
CA ALA A 169 8.32 4.16 4.12
C ALA A 169 8.70 4.51 2.67
N THR A 170 9.77 5.27 2.48
CA THR A 170 10.17 5.81 1.16
C THR A 170 11.60 5.44 0.80
N GLY A 171 11.85 5.28 -0.50
CA GLY A 171 13.18 4.93 -1.00
C GLY A 171 13.49 3.48 -0.74
N PHE A 172 12.62 2.58 -1.23
CA PHE A 172 12.82 1.14 -1.19
C PHE A 172 14.20 0.77 -1.74
N ARG A 173 14.96 -0.04 -1.01
CA ARG A 173 16.34 -0.37 -1.38
C ARG A 173 16.42 -1.50 -2.40
N GLY A 174 15.41 -2.37 -2.48
CA GLY A 174 15.47 -3.61 -3.29
C GLY A 174 16.50 -4.61 -2.77
N ASN A 175 17.02 -4.42 -1.55
CA ASN A 175 18.01 -5.28 -0.94
C ASN A 175 17.29 -6.35 -0.13
N VAL A 176 16.83 -7.39 -0.83
CA VAL A 176 16.61 -8.79 -0.41
C VAL A 176 15.44 -9.35 -1.24
N ARG A 177 15.76 -10.14 -2.27
CA ARG A 177 14.94 -11.32 -2.58
C ARG A 177 15.37 -12.36 -1.55
N ASN A 178 14.46 -12.78 -0.68
CA ASN A 178 14.78 -13.78 0.34
C ASN A 178 15.24 -15.08 -0.34
N PRO A 179 16.47 -15.56 -0.16
CA PRO A 179 16.94 -16.79 -0.81
C PRO A 179 16.23 -18.07 -0.31
N GLU A 180 15.39 -17.97 0.72
CA GLU A 180 14.83 -19.13 1.44
C GLU A 180 13.39 -19.50 1.08
N ILE A 181 12.80 -18.91 0.04
CA ILE A 181 11.51 -19.41 -0.52
C ILE A 181 11.75 -19.87 -1.96
N GLN A 182 12.51 -20.96 -2.08
CA GLN A 182 12.42 -21.91 -3.18
C GLN A 182 12.31 -23.30 -2.55
N THR A 183 11.08 -23.79 -2.45
CA THR A 183 10.79 -25.22 -2.29
C THR A 183 9.69 -25.59 -3.25
#